data_AF-A0A1Y1HK51-F1
#
_entry.id   AF-A0A1Y1HK51-F1
#
_cell.length_a   1.000
_cell.length_b   1.000
_cell.length_c   1.000
_cell.angle_alpha   90.00
_cell.angle_beta   90.00
_cell.angle_gamma   90.00
#
_symmetry.space_group_name_H-M   'P 1'
#
loop_
_entity.id
_entity.type
_entity.pdbx_description
1 polymer ?
#
loop_
_entity_poly.entity_id
_entity_poly.type
_entity_poly.pdbx_seq_one_letter_code
_entity_poly.pdbx_strand_id
1 'polypeptide(L)'
;MRSLTLFFVLAVIFFGGRLLLLAWSRDCRGDEFARKWGPDGVRNSGQPLREGNGHFGDSVLSVENEEERPNLLLVTAVDTAHCETYRGSEFTLKALQNKIDYARLHNYSLWNSVEMLDSKFDNWWVKIILLKKLMLANPSMEWFLWIDTDVLITDMSMRIPLEKYEGYDFVLHGDRIRVFEEPHWLGLNTGVFLLRNTEWSLEFLDALLATGEAGEVRDSFGRLLNEKLKGRKEAAQDFPADDQSSTVYLLSTFPEKWATKTYIDEEFIFNTWFIDVLKRLDQIGGGSSGEKLPFTCHFNGCKFCHGHGDAGREAACVDNFDRVYHYANDQVLKSLGLKHKVLGSPEIVEI
;
A
#
# COMPACT_ATOMS: atom_id res chain seq x y z
N MET A 1 -37.89 17.37 8.56
CA MET A 1 -37.65 18.08 9.84
C MET A 1 -37.38 17.03 10.90
N ARG A 2 -36.25 16.92 11.60
CA ARG A 2 -35.04 17.75 11.75
C ARG A 2 -33.80 16.83 11.75
N SER A 3 -32.70 17.37 11.25
CA SER A 3 -31.34 16.82 11.30
C SER A 3 -30.92 16.45 12.74
N LEU A 4 -30.34 15.26 12.95
CA LEU A 4 -29.58 14.94 14.16
C LEU A 4 -28.09 14.98 13.81
N THR A 5 -27.48 16.13 14.04
CA THR A 5 -26.03 16.31 13.96
C THR A 5 -25.41 15.68 15.20
N LEU A 6 -24.65 14.59 15.06
CA LEU A 6 -23.81 14.06 16.14
C LEU A 6 -22.67 15.06 16.40
N PHE A 7 -22.68 15.71 17.55
CA PHE A 7 -21.53 16.47 18.05
C PHE A 7 -20.69 15.57 18.96
N PHE A 8 -19.48 15.23 18.55
CA PHE A 8 -18.46 14.72 19.46
C PHE A 8 -17.74 15.90 20.11
N VAL A 9 -17.65 15.91 21.44
CA VAL A 9 -16.77 16.83 22.17
C VAL A 9 -15.51 16.06 22.51
N LEU A 10 -14.40 16.40 21.85
CA LEU A 10 -13.07 15.90 22.20
C LEU A 10 -12.47 16.82 23.27
N ALA A 11 -12.29 16.31 24.48
CA ALA A 11 -11.50 16.97 25.50
C ALA A 11 -10.10 16.34 25.52
N VAL A 12 -9.07 17.14 25.25
CA VAL A 12 -7.68 16.75 25.39
C VAL A 12 -7.21 17.20 26.77
N ILE A 13 -6.90 16.26 27.65
CA ILE A 13 -6.34 16.56 28.98
C ILE A 13 -4.91 16.03 29.01
N PHE A 14 -3.95 16.94 29.21
CA PHE A 14 -2.55 16.58 29.42
C PHE A 14 -2.27 16.35 30.90
N PHE A 15 -1.84 15.13 31.24
CA PHE A 15 -1.22 14.85 32.53
C PHE A 15 0.01 13.97 32.28
N GLY A 16 1.20 14.47 32.66
CA GLY A 16 2.42 13.67 32.72
C GLY A 16 2.86 12.99 31.42
N GLY A 17 2.67 13.61 30.25
CA GLY A 17 3.26 13.14 28.99
C GLY A 17 2.57 11.95 28.30
N ARG A 18 1.36 11.56 28.71
CA ARG A 18 0.52 10.61 27.95
C ARG A 18 -0.74 11.27 27.40
N LEU A 19 -1.07 10.98 26.15
CA LEU A 19 -2.31 11.40 25.50
C LEU A 19 -3.41 10.37 25.77
N LEU A 20 -4.51 10.80 26.38
CA LEU A 20 -5.73 9.99 26.51
C LEU A 20 -6.84 10.66 25.68
N LEU A 21 -7.33 9.93 24.68
CA LEU A 21 -8.52 10.32 23.90
C LEU A 21 -9.75 9.67 24.53
N LEU A 22 -10.62 10.49 25.11
CA LEU A 22 -11.93 10.06 25.59
C LEU A 22 -13.00 10.60 24.65
N ALA A 23 -13.73 9.70 23.98
CA ALA A 23 -14.92 10.04 23.23
C ALA A 23 -16.16 9.65 24.04
N TRP A 24 -17.12 10.57 24.17
CA TRP A 24 -18.43 10.29 24.75
C TRP A 24 -19.53 10.54 23.73
N SER A 25 -20.44 9.58 23.58
CA SER A 25 -21.74 9.77 22.96
C SER A 25 -22.68 10.37 23.98
N ARG A 26 -23.39 11.45 23.62
CA ARG A 26 -24.31 12.14 24.52
C ARG A 26 -25.67 11.45 24.69
N ASP A 27 -25.87 10.25 24.11
CA ASP A 27 -27.20 9.62 24.06
C ASP A 27 -27.23 8.13 24.46
N CYS A 28 -26.48 7.75 25.50
CA CYS A 28 -26.65 6.44 26.16
C CYS A 28 -27.28 6.62 27.55
N ARG A 29 -28.60 6.83 27.59
CA ARG A 29 -29.39 6.71 28.82
C ARG A 29 -29.68 5.23 29.12
N GLY A 30 -28.65 4.53 29.59
CA GLY A 30 -28.78 3.22 30.25
C GLY A 30 -28.06 3.26 31.59
N ASP A 31 -28.82 3.30 32.69
CA ASP A 31 -28.32 3.46 34.06
C ASP A 31 -27.31 2.39 34.51
N GLU A 32 -27.28 1.23 33.83
CA GLU A 32 -26.39 0.12 34.15
C GLU A 32 -24.95 0.34 33.64
N PHE A 33 -24.79 0.95 32.45
CA PHE A 33 -23.47 1.22 31.88
C PHE A 33 -22.76 2.36 32.62
N ALA A 34 -23.50 3.45 32.91
CA ALA A 34 -22.98 4.58 33.67
C ALA A 34 -22.58 4.20 35.11
N ARG A 35 -23.28 3.25 35.74
CA ARG A 35 -22.90 2.72 37.06
C ARG A 35 -21.63 1.88 37.03
N LYS A 36 -21.40 1.11 35.96
CA LYS A 36 -20.25 0.20 35.87
C LYS A 36 -18.99 0.88 35.31
N TRP A 37 -19.15 1.83 34.39
CA TRP A 37 -18.06 2.42 33.62
C TRP A 37 -18.05 3.95 33.60
N GLY A 38 -18.97 4.60 34.33
CA GLY A 38 -18.94 6.04 34.56
C GLY A 38 -17.91 6.45 35.62
N PRO A 39 -17.73 7.76 35.86
CA PRO A 39 -16.68 8.30 36.75
C PRO A 39 -16.69 7.70 38.16
N ASP A 40 -17.87 7.42 38.70
CA ASP A 40 -18.06 6.83 40.03
C ASP A 40 -17.90 5.30 40.04
N GLY A 41 -18.21 4.62 38.92
CA GLY A 41 -17.99 3.18 38.76
C GLY A 41 -16.51 2.82 38.70
N VAL A 42 -15.73 3.64 38.01
CA VAL A 42 -14.26 3.52 37.92
C VAL A 42 -13.57 3.87 39.25
N ARG A 43 -14.17 4.72 40.09
CA ARG A 43 -13.67 4.99 41.46
C ARG A 43 -13.91 3.85 42.45
N ASN A 44 -15.00 3.10 42.28
CA ASN A 44 -15.37 2.01 43.20
C ASN A 44 -14.82 0.63 42.80
N SER A 45 -14.23 0.48 41.62
CA SER A 45 -13.57 -0.77 41.19
C SER A 45 -12.14 -0.93 41.71
N GLY A 46 -11.69 -0.06 42.62
CA GLY A 46 -10.40 -0.11 43.30
C GLY A 46 -10.21 -1.27 44.29
N GLN A 47 -10.78 -2.45 44.01
CA GLN A 47 -10.27 -3.67 44.61
C GLN A 47 -9.09 -4.17 43.76
N PRO A 48 -7.92 -4.43 44.37
CA PRO A 48 -6.83 -5.06 43.64
C PRO A 48 -7.33 -6.39 43.09
N LEU A 49 -7.10 -6.64 41.80
CA LEU A 49 -7.24 -7.96 41.23
C LEU A 49 -6.42 -8.90 42.13
N ARG A 50 -7.09 -9.91 42.72
CA ARG A 50 -6.44 -10.95 43.50
C ARG A 50 -5.29 -11.51 42.65
N GLU A 51 -4.11 -11.61 43.25
CA GLU A 51 -2.96 -12.35 42.73
C GLU A 51 -3.41 -13.76 42.36
N GLY A 52 -3.79 -13.95 41.10
CA GLY A 52 -3.72 -15.25 40.47
C GLY A 52 -2.26 -15.49 40.15
N ASN A 53 -1.76 -16.69 40.48
CA ASN A 53 -0.42 -17.16 40.12
C ASN A 53 -0.26 -17.34 38.58
N GLY A 54 -0.46 -16.27 37.83
CA GLY A 54 -0.08 -16.14 36.44
C GLY A 54 1.01 -15.08 36.39
N HIS A 55 2.24 -15.50 36.09
CA HIS A 55 3.32 -14.60 35.71
C HIS A 55 2.90 -13.81 34.46
N PHE A 56 2.23 -12.67 34.64
CA PHE A 56 2.30 -11.58 33.68
C PHE A 56 3.46 -10.72 34.14
N GLY A 57 4.62 -10.98 33.55
CA GLY A 57 5.85 -10.29 33.90
C GLY A 57 5.67 -8.79 33.79
N ASP A 58 6.28 -8.07 34.73
CA ASP A 58 6.64 -6.67 34.58
C ASP A 58 7.54 -6.52 33.35
N SER A 59 6.94 -6.44 32.16
CA SER A 59 7.53 -5.70 31.06
C SER A 59 6.81 -4.36 31.01
N VAL A 60 7.21 -3.46 31.91
CA VAL A 60 7.50 -2.11 31.44
C VAL A 60 8.30 -2.35 30.16
N LEU A 61 7.78 -1.92 29.01
CA LEU A 61 8.51 -1.96 27.75
C LEU A 61 9.75 -1.08 27.92
N SER A 62 10.76 -1.60 28.60
CA SER A 62 12.13 -1.33 28.23
C SER A 62 12.18 -1.72 26.76
N VAL A 63 12.49 -0.73 25.93
CA VAL A 63 12.88 -0.95 24.54
C VAL A 63 14.22 -1.66 24.63
N GLU A 64 14.18 -2.94 25.01
CA GLU A 64 15.32 -3.84 25.03
C GLU A 64 15.37 -4.49 23.65
N ASN A 65 16.48 -4.21 22.97
CA ASN A 65 16.76 -4.41 21.56
C ASN A 65 15.97 -3.51 20.60
N GLU A 66 16.55 -2.35 20.27
CA GLU A 66 16.58 -1.96 18.86
C GLU A 66 17.26 -3.10 18.08
N GLU A 67 16.51 -4.15 17.73
CA GLU A 67 16.79 -4.80 16.45
C GLU A 67 16.79 -3.64 15.45
N GLU A 68 17.95 -3.37 14.83
CA GLU A 68 18.11 -2.33 13.82
C GLU A 68 16.89 -2.41 12.90
N ARG A 69 15.98 -1.44 13.03
CA ARG A 69 14.81 -1.40 12.17
C ARG A 69 15.34 -1.43 10.74
N PRO A 70 14.86 -2.36 9.89
CA PRO A 70 15.30 -2.39 8.51
C PRO A 70 15.19 -1.00 7.93
N ASN A 71 16.25 -0.56 7.23
CA ASN A 71 16.37 0.79 6.74
C ASN A 71 15.49 1.03 5.50
N LEU A 72 14.19 0.77 5.65
CA LEU A 72 13.17 0.73 4.61
C LEU A 72 11.87 1.39 5.11
N LEU A 73 11.40 2.38 4.35
CA LEU A 73 10.09 2.99 4.52
C LEU A 73 9.14 2.48 3.44
N LEU A 74 8.08 1.79 3.84
CA LEU A 74 6.97 1.44 2.96
C LEU A 74 6.10 2.70 2.74
N VAL A 75 5.92 3.08 1.49
CA VAL A 75 5.15 4.26 1.09
C VAL A 75 3.99 3.83 0.22
N THR A 76 2.80 4.32 0.56
CA THR A 76 1.61 4.21 -0.27
C THR A 76 0.86 5.54 -0.23
N ALA A 77 -0.03 5.76 -1.18
CA ALA A 77 -0.95 6.88 -1.17
C ALA A 77 -2.34 6.37 -1.53
N VAL A 78 -3.36 7.14 -1.19
CA VAL A 78 -4.73 6.90 -1.65
C VAL A 78 -5.15 8.02 -2.59
N ASP A 79 -6.25 7.81 -3.30
CA ASP A 79 -6.86 8.87 -4.08
C ASP A 79 -7.25 10.05 -3.18
N THR A 80 -6.88 11.25 -3.60
CA THR A 80 -7.14 12.49 -2.87
C THR A 80 -8.56 13.00 -3.11
N ALA A 81 -9.18 12.59 -4.23
CA ALA A 81 -10.58 12.82 -4.49
C ALA A 81 -11.43 11.78 -3.72
N HIS A 82 -12.66 12.16 -3.39
CA HIS A 82 -13.59 11.20 -2.82
C HIS A 82 -13.82 10.05 -3.81
N CYS A 83 -13.94 8.82 -3.31
CA CYS A 83 -14.41 7.73 -4.13
C CYS A 83 -15.90 7.91 -4.43
N GLU A 84 -16.25 7.73 -5.69
CA GLU A 84 -17.61 7.73 -6.18
C GLU A 84 -18.36 6.46 -5.74
N THR A 85 -17.62 5.37 -5.47
CA THR A 85 -18.20 4.10 -5.02
C THR A 85 -17.88 3.80 -3.56
N TYR A 86 -18.89 3.31 -2.81
CA TYR A 86 -18.71 2.84 -1.44
C TYR A 86 -17.68 1.72 -1.33
N ARG A 87 -17.73 0.77 -2.27
CA ARG A 87 -16.78 -0.36 -2.34
C ARG A 87 -15.35 0.11 -2.59
N GLY A 88 -15.15 1.15 -3.39
CA GLY A 88 -13.83 1.75 -3.61
C GLY A 88 -13.21 2.29 -2.32
N SER A 89 -13.99 3.00 -1.50
CA SER A 89 -13.52 3.45 -0.18
C SER A 89 -13.20 2.28 0.75
N GLU A 90 -14.05 1.24 0.77
CA GLU A 90 -13.82 0.04 1.58
C GLU A 90 -12.54 -0.70 1.17
N PHE A 91 -12.32 -0.87 -0.14
CA PHE A 91 -11.12 -1.53 -0.68
C PHE A 91 -9.85 -0.75 -0.38
N THR A 92 -9.90 0.58 -0.46
CA THR A 92 -8.78 1.44 -0.08
C THR A 92 -8.40 1.22 1.39
N LEU A 93 -9.39 1.16 2.30
CA LEU A 93 -9.15 0.89 3.72
C LEU A 93 -8.58 -0.53 3.95
N LYS A 94 -9.14 -1.55 3.29
CA LYS A 94 -8.64 -2.93 3.36
C LYS A 94 -7.21 -3.05 2.82
N ALA A 95 -6.90 -2.38 1.71
CA ALA A 95 -5.56 -2.37 1.14
C ALA A 95 -4.55 -1.65 2.04
N LEU A 96 -4.97 -0.59 2.75
CA LEU A 96 -4.13 0.04 3.77
C LEU A 96 -3.92 -0.90 4.98
N GLN A 97 -4.96 -1.54 5.50
CA GLN A 97 -4.85 -2.53 6.58
C GLN A 97 -3.86 -3.64 6.22
N ASN A 98 -3.95 -4.19 5.01
CA ASN A 98 -3.02 -5.19 4.49
C ASN A 98 -1.55 -4.71 4.54
N LYS A 99 -1.28 -3.47 4.12
CA LYS A 99 0.07 -2.88 4.17
C LYS A 99 0.53 -2.62 5.61
N ILE A 100 -0.37 -2.19 6.50
CA ILE A 100 -0.09 -2.02 7.94
C ILE A 100 0.32 -3.36 8.57
N ASP A 101 -0.41 -4.43 8.30
CA ASP A 101 -0.10 -5.74 8.84
C ASP A 101 1.24 -6.27 8.33
N TYR A 102 1.53 -6.10 7.04
CA TYR A 102 2.83 -6.47 6.48
C TYR A 102 3.97 -5.65 7.11
N ALA A 103 3.84 -4.32 7.18
CA ALA A 103 4.85 -3.47 7.80
C ALA A 103 5.11 -3.86 9.25
N ARG A 104 4.06 -4.17 10.02
CA ARG A 104 4.18 -4.66 11.40
C ARG A 104 4.92 -6.00 11.48
N LEU A 105 4.58 -6.96 10.63
CA LEU A 105 5.19 -8.30 10.62
C LEU A 105 6.69 -8.27 10.28
N HIS A 106 7.13 -7.27 9.52
CA HIS A 106 8.52 -7.13 9.06
C HIS A 106 9.29 -5.98 9.74
N ASN A 107 8.70 -5.33 10.74
CA ASN A 107 9.28 -4.18 11.45
C ASN A 107 9.65 -3.00 10.51
N TYR A 108 8.88 -2.82 9.44
CA TYR A 108 9.04 -1.69 8.52
C TYR A 108 8.27 -0.46 9.00
N SER A 109 8.81 0.73 8.72
CA SER A 109 8.04 1.97 8.85
C SER A 109 7.06 2.08 7.70
N LEU A 110 5.89 2.70 7.92
CA LEU A 110 4.88 2.91 6.89
C LEU A 110 4.45 4.38 6.83
N TRP A 111 4.39 4.92 5.61
CA TRP A 111 3.79 6.22 5.30
C TRP A 111 2.62 6.03 4.34
N ASN A 112 1.44 6.49 4.73
CA ASN A 112 0.25 6.55 3.87
C ASN A 112 -0.15 8.01 3.65
N SER A 113 -0.13 8.47 2.41
CA SER A 113 -0.54 9.81 2.02
C SER A 113 -2.01 9.85 1.60
N VAL A 114 -2.74 10.87 2.03
CA VAL A 114 -4.13 11.17 1.63
C VAL A 114 -4.23 12.56 0.98
N GLU A 115 -3.10 13.25 0.81
CA GLU A 115 -3.00 14.63 0.38
C GLU A 115 -2.61 14.79 -1.09
N MET A 116 -3.19 15.79 -1.76
CA MET A 116 -2.73 16.28 -3.06
C MET A 116 -1.56 17.25 -2.83
N LEU A 117 -0.36 16.84 -3.21
CA LEU A 117 0.87 17.58 -2.92
C LEU A 117 1.16 18.72 -3.90
N ASP A 118 0.70 18.59 -5.14
CA ASP A 118 0.80 19.59 -6.20
C ASP A 118 -0.32 19.37 -7.22
N SER A 119 -1.16 20.38 -7.43
CA SER A 119 -2.32 20.29 -8.33
C SER A 119 -1.95 20.18 -9.81
N LYS A 120 -0.68 20.38 -10.16
CA LYS A 120 -0.16 20.17 -11.52
C LYS A 120 0.00 18.69 -11.87
N PHE A 121 -0.13 17.81 -10.89
CA PHE A 121 0.04 16.37 -11.03
C PHE A 121 -1.18 15.66 -10.47
N ASP A 122 -1.64 14.63 -11.17
CA ASP A 122 -2.72 13.76 -10.71
C ASP A 122 -2.21 12.62 -9.81
N ASN A 123 -3.12 11.71 -9.48
CA ASN A 123 -2.85 10.60 -8.57
C ASN A 123 -1.83 9.58 -9.09
N TRP A 124 -1.61 9.47 -10.41
CA TRP A 124 -0.56 8.57 -10.94
C TRP A 124 0.84 9.12 -10.66
N TRP A 125 0.96 10.45 -10.62
CA TRP A 125 2.23 11.15 -10.46
C TRP A 125 2.54 11.54 -9.00
N VAL A 126 1.55 11.52 -8.10
CA VAL A 126 1.71 11.89 -6.68
C VAL A 126 2.84 11.10 -5.99
N LYS A 127 3.02 9.83 -6.39
CA LYS A 127 4.07 8.94 -5.88
C LYS A 127 5.47 9.53 -6.02
N ILE A 128 5.74 10.17 -7.16
CA ILE A 128 7.04 10.74 -7.49
C ILE A 128 7.34 11.96 -6.61
N ILE A 129 6.34 12.83 -6.41
CA ILE A 129 6.45 14.01 -5.55
C ILE A 129 6.63 13.60 -4.09
N LEU A 130 5.83 12.62 -3.63
CA LEU A 130 5.85 12.15 -2.25
C LEU A 130 7.20 11.52 -1.92
N LEU A 131 7.70 10.61 -2.77
CA LEU A 131 9.00 9.97 -2.59
C LEU A 131 10.12 11.01 -2.51
N LYS A 132 10.14 11.99 -3.42
CA LYS A 132 11.15 13.07 -3.38
C LYS A 132 11.13 13.82 -2.05
N LYS A 133 9.95 14.19 -1.54
CA LYS A 133 9.81 14.89 -0.26
C LYS A 133 10.25 14.02 0.92
N LEU A 134 9.86 12.74 0.93
CA LEU A 134 10.22 11.81 1.99
C LEU A 134 11.72 11.50 2.01
N MET A 135 12.36 11.35 0.85
CA MET A 135 13.82 11.18 0.74
C MET A 135 14.58 12.34 1.38
N LEU A 136 14.17 13.57 1.07
CA LEU A 136 14.77 14.78 1.63
C LEU A 136 14.50 14.95 3.13
N ALA A 137 13.32 14.56 3.60
CA ALA A 137 12.93 14.66 5.01
C ALA A 137 13.57 13.55 5.89
N ASN A 138 13.99 12.44 5.28
CA ASN A 138 14.49 11.26 5.98
C ASN A 138 15.88 10.84 5.42
N PRO A 139 16.93 11.65 5.60
CA PRO A 139 18.25 11.38 5.01
C PRO A 139 18.94 10.11 5.53
N SER A 140 18.53 9.60 6.69
CA SER A 140 19.03 8.33 7.23
C SER A 140 18.32 7.10 6.66
N MET A 141 17.15 7.29 6.04
CA MET A 141 16.39 6.21 5.42
C MET A 141 17.08 5.78 4.12
N GLU A 142 17.49 4.53 4.01
CA GLU A 142 18.20 4.01 2.83
C GLU A 142 17.25 3.63 1.71
N TRP A 143 16.15 2.96 2.02
CA TRP A 143 15.20 2.45 1.03
C TRP A 143 13.80 3.00 1.21
N PHE A 144 13.15 3.27 0.09
CA PHE A 144 11.73 3.55 0.00
C PHE A 144 11.08 2.48 -0.87
N LEU A 145 10.11 1.75 -0.32
CA LEU A 145 9.30 0.79 -1.04
C LEU A 145 7.97 1.45 -1.39
N TRP A 146 7.78 1.80 -2.66
CA TRP A 146 6.49 2.25 -3.14
C TRP A 146 5.56 1.05 -3.39
N ILE A 147 4.31 1.15 -2.94
CA ILE A 147 3.24 0.19 -3.25
C ILE A 147 1.95 0.97 -3.57
N ASP A 148 1.42 0.78 -4.79
CA ASP A 148 0.15 1.37 -5.23
C ASP A 148 -1.02 0.96 -4.31
N THR A 149 -2.04 1.82 -4.26
CA THR A 149 -3.21 1.63 -3.38
C THR A 149 -3.92 0.31 -3.67
N ASP A 150 -4.05 -0.05 -4.94
CA ASP A 150 -4.75 -1.23 -5.46
C ASP A 150 -3.85 -2.48 -5.57
N VAL A 151 -2.68 -2.45 -4.93
CA VAL A 151 -1.85 -3.64 -4.70
C VAL A 151 -2.11 -4.20 -3.30
N LEU A 152 -2.41 -5.49 -3.23
CA LEU A 152 -2.42 -6.27 -1.99
C LEU A 152 -1.14 -7.10 -1.89
N ILE A 153 -0.57 -7.18 -0.70
CA ILE A 153 0.51 -8.11 -0.37
C ILE A 153 -0.15 -9.44 0.00
N THR A 154 0.17 -10.49 -0.75
CA THR A 154 -0.49 -11.81 -0.67
C THR A 154 0.39 -12.89 -0.05
N ASP A 155 1.72 -12.73 -0.06
CA ASP A 155 2.61 -13.52 0.79
C ASP A 155 3.12 -12.63 1.93
N MET A 156 2.46 -12.71 3.09
CA MET A 156 2.79 -11.90 4.26
C MET A 156 4.11 -12.34 4.91
N SER A 157 4.66 -13.50 4.54
CA SER A 157 5.93 -14.03 5.08
C SER A 157 7.15 -13.57 4.27
N MET A 158 6.95 -13.06 3.05
CA MET A 158 8.04 -12.72 2.15
C MET A 158 8.80 -11.48 2.62
N ARG A 159 10.13 -11.58 2.62
CA ARG A 159 11.04 -10.45 2.87
C ARG A 159 11.68 -9.98 1.58
N ILE A 160 11.85 -8.67 1.49
CA ILE A 160 12.53 -8.05 0.36
C ILE A 160 14.03 -8.31 0.50
N PRO A 161 14.69 -8.90 -0.51
CA PRO A 161 16.10 -9.26 -0.43
C PRO A 161 16.99 -8.03 -0.71
N LEU A 162 16.99 -7.04 0.18
CA LEU A 162 17.69 -5.76 -0.04
C LEU A 162 19.19 -5.93 -0.37
N GLU A 163 19.86 -6.93 0.21
CA GLU A 163 21.25 -7.27 -0.06
C GLU A 163 21.50 -7.64 -1.54
N LYS A 164 20.51 -8.24 -2.23
CA LYS A 164 20.59 -8.55 -3.67
C LYS A 164 20.78 -7.28 -4.52
N TYR A 165 20.33 -6.13 -4.01
CA TYR A 165 20.27 -4.87 -4.75
C TYR A 165 21.40 -3.90 -4.36
N GLU A 166 22.49 -4.42 -3.81
CA GLU A 166 23.71 -3.64 -3.58
C GLU A 166 24.21 -3.03 -4.91
N GLY A 167 24.56 -1.74 -4.87
CA GLY A 167 25.06 -1.00 -6.04
C GLY A 167 23.99 -0.41 -6.97
N TYR A 168 22.72 -0.78 -6.80
CA TYR A 168 21.57 -0.26 -7.53
C TYR A 168 20.72 0.69 -6.68
N ASP A 169 20.10 1.66 -7.36
CA ASP A 169 19.33 2.73 -6.72
C ASP A 169 17.84 2.67 -7.05
N PHE A 170 17.45 2.02 -8.15
CA PHE A 170 16.05 1.82 -8.52
C PHE A 170 15.82 0.35 -8.90
N VAL A 171 14.91 -0.33 -8.20
CA VAL A 171 14.65 -1.76 -8.41
C VAL A 171 13.17 -2.02 -8.58
N LEU A 172 12.82 -2.79 -9.61
CA LEU A 172 11.45 -3.17 -9.91
C LEU A 172 11.39 -4.45 -10.73
N HIS A 173 10.22 -5.07 -10.75
CA HIS A 173 9.97 -6.22 -11.60
C HIS A 173 9.72 -5.79 -13.06
N GLY A 174 10.24 -6.56 -14.00
CA GLY A 174 10.02 -6.38 -15.43
C GLY A 174 10.74 -7.42 -16.26
N ASP A 175 10.82 -7.17 -17.56
CA ASP A 175 11.51 -7.97 -18.57
C ASP A 175 12.59 -7.08 -19.21
N ARG A 176 13.86 -7.50 -19.11
CA ARG A 176 15.00 -6.66 -19.52
C ARG A 176 14.98 -6.35 -21.00
N ILE A 177 14.61 -7.33 -21.84
CA ILE A 177 14.53 -7.17 -23.29
C ILE A 177 13.45 -6.13 -23.60
N ARG A 178 12.27 -6.25 -22.98
CA ARG A 178 11.13 -5.33 -23.19
C ARG A 178 11.33 -3.95 -22.58
N VAL A 179 12.36 -3.74 -21.76
CA VAL A 179 12.73 -2.41 -21.24
C VAL A 179 13.84 -1.79 -22.08
N PHE A 180 14.94 -2.51 -22.34
CA PHE A 180 16.16 -1.91 -22.90
C PHE A 180 16.36 -2.14 -24.39
N GLU A 181 15.94 -3.28 -24.93
CA GLU A 181 16.22 -3.67 -26.33
C GLU A 181 15.01 -3.42 -27.23
N GLU A 182 13.83 -3.79 -26.74
CA GLU A 182 12.55 -3.65 -27.42
C GLU A 182 11.54 -2.90 -26.54
N PRO A 183 11.73 -1.59 -26.31
CA PRO A 183 10.96 -0.84 -25.32
C PRO A 183 9.45 -0.98 -25.53
N HIS A 184 8.80 -1.64 -24.58
CA HIS A 184 7.37 -1.89 -24.55
C HIS A 184 6.80 -1.27 -23.28
N TRP A 185 5.63 -0.64 -23.35
CA TRP A 185 5.07 0.11 -22.20
C TRP A 185 4.77 -0.77 -20.97
N LEU A 186 4.45 -2.05 -21.21
CA LEU A 186 4.34 -3.12 -20.18
C LEU A 186 5.64 -3.92 -19.96
N GLY A 187 6.81 -3.39 -20.33
CA GLY A 187 8.10 -4.05 -20.06
C GLY A 187 8.45 -4.10 -18.57
N LEU A 188 7.86 -3.22 -17.76
CA LEU A 188 8.00 -3.14 -16.31
C LEU A 188 6.69 -2.64 -15.69
N ASN A 189 6.59 -2.64 -14.36
CA ASN A 189 5.47 -2.02 -13.66
C ASN A 189 5.94 -1.11 -12.51
N THR A 190 5.43 0.12 -12.46
CA THR A 190 5.79 1.13 -11.43
C THR A 190 4.77 1.19 -10.28
N GLY A 191 3.95 0.15 -10.12
CA GLY A 191 3.04 0.02 -8.98
C GLY A 191 3.68 -0.60 -7.75
N VAL A 192 4.81 -1.29 -7.89
CA VAL A 192 5.65 -1.74 -6.77
C VAL A 192 7.12 -1.63 -7.16
N PHE A 193 7.88 -0.82 -6.44
CA PHE A 193 9.32 -0.66 -6.68
C PHE A 193 10.06 -0.20 -5.43
N LEU A 194 11.37 -0.43 -5.41
CA LEU A 194 12.30 0.11 -4.43
C LEU A 194 13.07 1.28 -5.03
N LEU A 195 13.30 2.30 -4.20
CA LEU A 195 14.12 3.44 -4.53
C LEU A 195 15.09 3.70 -3.36
N ARG A 196 16.39 3.71 -3.65
CA ARG A 196 17.43 4.02 -2.68
C ARG A 196 17.54 5.53 -2.52
N ASN A 197 17.82 6.01 -1.30
CA ASN A 197 17.98 7.42 -1.00
C ASN A 197 19.34 7.96 -1.46
N THR A 198 19.44 8.28 -2.75
CA THR A 198 20.67 8.80 -3.37
C THR A 198 20.37 10.07 -4.17
N GLU A 199 21.42 10.84 -4.46
CA GLU A 199 21.33 11.98 -5.38
C GLU A 199 20.85 11.54 -6.77
N TRP A 200 21.31 10.37 -7.25
CA TRP A 200 20.85 9.78 -8.50
C TRP A 200 19.33 9.56 -8.49
N SER A 201 18.76 9.04 -7.40
CA SER A 201 17.33 8.82 -7.29
C SER A 201 16.56 10.14 -7.28
N LEU A 202 17.06 11.18 -6.61
CA LEU A 202 16.45 12.52 -6.64
C LEU A 202 16.45 13.11 -8.05
N GLU A 203 17.55 12.98 -8.79
CA GLU A 203 17.64 13.40 -10.19
C GLU A 203 16.71 12.60 -11.10
N PHE A 204 16.57 11.30 -10.85
CA PHE A 204 15.68 10.43 -11.64
C PHE A 204 14.22 10.81 -11.42
N LEU A 205 13.80 11.08 -10.18
CA LEU A 205 12.46 11.60 -9.88
C LEU A 205 12.22 12.96 -10.55
N ASP A 206 13.22 13.84 -10.61
CA ASP A 206 13.12 15.12 -11.33
C ASP A 206 12.94 14.94 -12.84
N ALA A 207 13.67 13.99 -13.44
CA ALA A 207 13.51 13.65 -14.84
C ALA A 207 12.11 13.09 -15.14
N LEU A 208 11.55 12.28 -14.24
CA LEU A 208 10.17 11.80 -14.36
C LEU A 208 9.17 12.95 -14.27
N LEU A 209 9.26 13.82 -13.24
CA LEU A 209 8.35 14.95 -13.06
C LEU A 209 8.34 15.90 -14.26
N ALA A 210 9.49 16.08 -14.93
CA ALA A 210 9.59 16.90 -16.13
C ALA A 210 8.71 16.39 -17.30
N THR A 211 8.34 15.12 -17.29
CA THR A 211 7.42 14.52 -18.29
C THR A 211 5.95 14.53 -17.84
N GLY A 212 5.70 14.83 -16.57
CA GLY A 212 4.42 14.61 -15.91
C GLY A 212 3.62 15.87 -15.59
N GLU A 213 4.07 17.09 -15.88
CA GLU A 213 3.28 18.30 -15.59
C GLU A 213 2.03 18.37 -16.49
N ALA A 214 0.83 18.46 -15.89
CA ALA A 214 -0.43 18.45 -16.61
C ALA A 214 -0.56 19.57 -17.66
N GLY A 215 -1.27 19.29 -18.75
CA GLY A 215 -1.41 20.17 -19.91
C GLY A 215 -0.46 19.76 -21.05
N GLU A 216 -0.04 20.75 -21.86
CA GLU A 216 0.71 20.49 -23.10
C GLU A 216 2.00 19.69 -22.89
N VAL A 217 2.67 19.86 -21.75
CA VAL A 217 3.89 19.10 -21.42
C VAL A 217 3.56 17.60 -21.40
N ARG A 218 2.67 17.16 -20.51
CA ARG A 218 2.29 15.75 -20.38
C ARG A 218 1.64 15.20 -21.64
N ASP A 219 0.86 16.00 -22.37
CA ASP A 219 0.22 15.56 -23.62
C ASP A 219 1.25 15.35 -24.75
N SER A 220 2.24 16.23 -24.86
CA SER A 220 3.33 16.10 -25.83
C SER A 220 4.21 14.88 -25.54
N PHE A 221 4.53 14.62 -24.27
CA PHE A 221 5.20 13.39 -23.87
C PHE A 221 4.31 12.17 -24.11
N GLY A 222 2.99 12.23 -23.90
CA GLY A 222 2.07 11.14 -24.25
C GLY A 222 2.16 10.74 -25.72
N ARG A 223 2.21 11.72 -26.63
CA ARG A 223 2.42 11.47 -28.07
C ARG A 223 3.80 10.87 -28.36
N LEU A 224 4.86 11.41 -27.75
CA LEU A 224 6.22 10.86 -27.88
C LEU A 224 6.28 9.41 -27.39
N LEU A 225 5.67 9.09 -26.26
CA LEU A 225 5.63 7.74 -25.70
C LEU A 225 4.88 6.77 -26.62
N ASN A 226 3.79 7.21 -27.27
CA ASN A 226 3.08 6.42 -28.28
C ASN A 226 3.95 6.10 -29.51
N GLU A 227 4.90 6.97 -29.86
CA GLU A 227 5.84 6.73 -30.96
C GLU A 227 7.01 5.84 -30.56
N LYS A 228 7.47 5.94 -29.30
CA LYS A 228 8.69 5.29 -28.84
C LYS A 228 8.48 3.92 -28.21
N LEU A 229 7.31 3.66 -27.63
CA LEU A 229 7.04 2.44 -26.89
C LEU A 229 6.09 1.51 -27.64
N LYS A 230 6.53 0.28 -27.90
CA LYS A 230 5.72 -0.76 -28.51
C LYS A 230 4.45 -1.01 -27.70
N GLY A 231 3.31 -1.15 -28.39
CA GLY A 231 2.01 -1.52 -27.81
C GLY A 231 1.30 -0.40 -27.04
N ARG A 232 1.93 0.76 -26.82
CA ARG A 232 1.31 1.86 -26.05
C ARG A 232 0.19 2.50 -26.85
N LYS A 233 0.45 2.88 -28.10
CA LYS A 233 -0.52 3.61 -28.94
C LYS A 233 -1.84 2.86 -29.09
N GLU A 234 -1.77 1.55 -29.29
CA GLU A 234 -2.92 0.67 -29.46
C GLU A 234 -3.74 0.54 -28.16
N ALA A 235 -3.06 0.49 -27.02
CA ALA A 235 -3.71 0.37 -25.72
C ALA A 235 -4.24 1.72 -25.20
N ALA A 236 -3.54 2.79 -25.50
CA ALA A 236 -3.68 4.06 -24.81
C ALA A 236 -4.42 5.14 -25.62
N GLN A 237 -4.72 4.96 -26.92
CA GLN A 237 -5.62 5.84 -27.69
C GLN A 237 -5.48 7.36 -27.39
N ASP A 238 -4.23 7.85 -27.37
CA ASP A 238 -3.83 9.23 -27.02
C ASP A 238 -3.91 9.66 -25.54
N PHE A 239 -3.85 8.71 -24.59
CA PHE A 239 -3.67 9.02 -23.16
C PHE A 239 -2.39 9.87 -22.93
N PRO A 240 -2.46 10.87 -22.01
CA PRO A 240 -1.30 11.64 -21.57
C PRO A 240 -0.18 10.76 -21.02
N ALA A 241 1.03 11.30 -20.87
CA ALA A 241 2.13 10.57 -20.25
C ALA A 241 1.80 10.05 -18.85
N ASP A 242 2.15 8.79 -18.62
CA ASP A 242 2.06 8.06 -17.35
C ASP A 242 3.47 7.73 -16.83
N ASP A 243 3.60 7.58 -15.51
CA ASP A 243 4.89 7.36 -14.84
C ASP A 243 5.58 6.06 -15.30
N GLN A 244 4.81 5.00 -15.59
CA GLN A 244 5.33 3.72 -16.06
C GLN A 244 5.97 3.85 -17.45
N SER A 245 5.25 4.42 -18.40
CA SER A 245 5.73 4.63 -19.76
C SER A 245 6.90 5.62 -19.78
N SER A 246 6.83 6.71 -19.02
CA SER A 246 7.95 7.64 -18.87
C SER A 246 9.19 6.97 -18.30
N THR A 247 9.04 6.05 -17.35
CA THR A 247 10.14 5.24 -16.81
C THR A 247 10.78 4.38 -17.90
N VAL A 248 10.00 3.61 -18.67
CA VAL A 248 10.53 2.80 -19.78
C VAL A 248 11.27 3.69 -20.79
N TYR A 249 10.69 4.83 -21.15
CA TYR A 249 11.27 5.76 -22.11
C TYR A 249 12.62 6.32 -21.64
N LEU A 250 12.71 6.77 -20.38
CA LEU A 250 13.97 7.27 -19.82
C LEU A 250 15.05 6.18 -19.80
N LEU A 251 14.71 4.98 -19.32
CA LEU A 251 15.64 3.86 -19.22
C LEU A 251 16.19 3.41 -20.58
N SER A 252 15.33 3.35 -21.59
CA SER A 252 15.70 2.92 -22.94
C SER A 252 16.40 4.01 -23.77
N THR A 253 16.03 5.28 -23.57
CA THR A 253 16.57 6.39 -24.38
C THR A 253 17.87 6.95 -23.83
N PHE A 254 18.05 6.92 -22.50
CA PHE A 254 19.24 7.45 -21.83
C PHE A 254 19.88 6.39 -20.91
N PRO A 255 20.26 5.21 -21.46
CA PRO A 255 20.71 4.08 -20.65
C PRO A 255 22.01 4.38 -19.89
N GLU A 256 22.91 5.18 -20.44
CA GLU A 256 24.15 5.61 -19.77
C GLU A 256 23.87 6.36 -18.46
N LYS A 257 22.76 7.11 -18.41
CA LYS A 257 22.38 7.87 -17.22
C LYS A 257 21.53 7.04 -16.25
N TRP A 258 20.55 6.30 -16.76
CA TRP A 258 19.51 5.71 -15.91
C TRP A 258 19.57 4.18 -15.77
N ALA A 259 20.00 3.46 -16.81
CA ALA A 259 20.04 1.99 -16.75
C ALA A 259 21.15 1.48 -15.82
N THR A 260 22.25 2.22 -15.69
CA THR A 260 23.42 1.85 -14.89
C THR A 260 23.13 1.65 -13.40
N LYS A 261 22.08 2.31 -12.89
CA LYS A 261 21.62 2.24 -11.49
C LYS A 261 20.25 1.60 -11.32
N THR A 262 19.68 1.08 -12.41
CA THR A 262 18.38 0.41 -12.39
C THR A 262 18.55 -1.10 -12.46
N TYR A 263 17.91 -1.82 -11.54
CA TYR A 263 17.83 -3.27 -11.53
C TYR A 263 16.42 -3.73 -11.92
N ILE A 264 16.31 -4.41 -13.07
CA ILE A 264 15.09 -5.10 -13.48
C ILE A 264 15.16 -6.53 -12.95
N ASP A 265 14.35 -6.84 -11.94
CA ASP A 265 14.31 -8.16 -11.31
C ASP A 265 13.31 -9.08 -12.04
N GLU A 266 13.85 -10.04 -12.78
CA GLU A 266 13.07 -11.06 -13.50
C GLU A 266 12.71 -12.26 -12.61
N GLU A 267 13.31 -12.36 -11.41
CA GLU A 267 13.13 -13.49 -10.49
C GLU A 267 12.23 -13.14 -9.31
N PHE A 268 12.48 -11.99 -8.65
CA PHE A 268 11.64 -11.50 -7.57
C PHE A 268 10.47 -10.71 -8.16
N ILE A 269 9.30 -11.35 -8.18
CA ILE A 269 8.10 -10.80 -8.79
C ILE A 269 7.44 -9.80 -7.82
N PHE A 270 7.85 -8.53 -7.91
CA PHE A 270 7.25 -7.41 -7.17
C PHE A 270 5.82 -7.10 -7.58
N ASN A 271 5.40 -7.51 -8.78
CA ASN A 271 4.08 -7.19 -9.31
C ASN A 271 3.47 -8.39 -10.03
N THR A 272 2.27 -8.82 -9.63
CA THR A 272 1.53 -9.85 -10.35
C THR A 272 0.11 -9.38 -10.62
N TRP A 273 -0.31 -9.49 -11.87
CA TRP A 273 -1.64 -9.07 -12.28
C TRP A 273 -2.73 -9.95 -11.64
N PHE A 274 -3.81 -9.34 -11.15
CA PHE A 274 -4.81 -10.02 -10.34
C PHE A 274 -5.42 -11.25 -11.00
N ILE A 275 -5.63 -11.24 -12.32
CA ILE A 275 -6.19 -12.40 -13.04
C ILE A 275 -5.32 -13.65 -12.86
N ASP A 276 -4.00 -13.51 -12.88
CA ASP A 276 -3.09 -14.65 -12.71
C ASP A 276 -3.02 -15.10 -11.26
N VAL A 277 -3.19 -14.18 -10.31
CA VAL A 277 -3.37 -14.51 -8.88
C VAL A 277 -4.66 -15.29 -8.66
N LEU A 278 -5.77 -14.91 -9.28
CA LEU A 278 -7.06 -15.60 -9.14
C LEU A 278 -7.01 -17.03 -9.67
N LYS A 279 -6.37 -17.27 -10.82
CA LYS A 279 -6.15 -18.62 -11.34
C LYS A 279 -5.43 -19.51 -10.33
N ARG A 280 -4.39 -18.98 -9.67
CA ARG A 280 -3.65 -19.70 -8.61
C ARG A 280 -4.48 -19.88 -7.35
N LEU A 281 -5.24 -18.87 -6.94
CA LEU A 281 -6.11 -18.92 -5.77
C LEU A 281 -7.16 -20.04 -5.91
N ASP A 282 -7.74 -20.18 -7.09
CA ASP A 282 -8.71 -21.24 -7.38
C ASP A 282 -8.07 -22.64 -7.34
N GLN A 283 -6.82 -22.78 -7.80
CA GLN A 283 -6.05 -24.03 -7.73
C GLN A 283 -5.75 -24.44 -6.29
N ILE A 284 -5.38 -23.47 -5.43
CA ILE A 284 -5.14 -23.69 -4.00
C ILE A 284 -6.45 -24.12 -3.31
N GLY A 285 -7.54 -23.40 -3.56
CA GLY A 285 -8.86 -23.69 -2.98
C GLY A 285 -9.44 -25.06 -3.39
N GLY A 286 -9.03 -25.58 -4.55
CA GLY A 286 -9.34 -26.94 -5.01
C GLY A 286 -8.53 -28.06 -4.35
N GLY A 287 -7.71 -27.76 -3.33
CA GLY A 287 -6.96 -28.76 -2.56
C GLY A 287 -5.78 -29.40 -3.31
N SER A 288 -5.31 -28.79 -4.41
CA SER A 288 -4.39 -29.43 -5.36
C SER A 288 -2.93 -28.98 -5.28
N SER A 289 -2.52 -28.04 -4.41
CA SER A 289 -1.10 -27.68 -4.34
C SER A 289 -0.65 -27.12 -2.98
N GLY A 290 0.61 -27.38 -2.63
CA GLY A 290 1.35 -26.66 -1.59
C GLY A 290 1.89 -25.31 -2.10
N GLU A 291 1.36 -24.79 -3.20
CA GLU A 291 1.77 -23.52 -3.79
C GLU A 291 1.16 -22.35 -3.01
N LYS A 292 1.95 -21.30 -2.84
CA LYS A 292 1.50 -20.03 -2.26
C LYS A 292 1.12 -19.06 -3.38
N LEU A 293 0.30 -18.06 -3.05
CA LEU A 293 0.17 -16.89 -3.92
C LEU A 293 1.51 -16.18 -4.10
N PRO A 294 1.71 -15.42 -5.21
CA PRO A 294 2.87 -14.57 -5.38
C PRO A 294 2.98 -13.51 -4.28
N PHE A 295 4.08 -12.75 -4.25
CA PHE A 295 4.31 -11.72 -3.25
C PHE A 295 3.16 -10.71 -3.19
N THR A 296 2.72 -10.22 -4.35
CA THR A 296 1.67 -9.20 -4.47
C THR A 296 0.61 -9.59 -5.48
N CYS A 297 -0.59 -9.07 -5.29
CA CYS A 297 -1.68 -9.04 -6.27
C CYS A 297 -2.00 -7.58 -6.62
N HIS A 298 -1.81 -7.21 -7.89
CA HIS A 298 -2.05 -5.86 -8.40
C HIS A 298 -3.35 -5.84 -9.21
N PHE A 299 -4.33 -5.08 -8.72
CA PHE A 299 -5.62 -4.87 -9.39
C PHE A 299 -5.56 -3.77 -10.45
N ASN A 300 -4.46 -3.74 -11.22
CA ASN A 300 -4.24 -2.76 -12.28
C ASN A 300 -5.41 -2.76 -13.28
N GLY A 301 -5.98 -1.56 -13.50
CA GLY A 301 -7.12 -1.32 -14.39
C GLY A 301 -8.49 -1.49 -13.74
N CYS A 302 -8.59 -1.90 -12.48
CA CYS A 302 -9.87 -2.06 -11.79
C CYS A 302 -10.50 -0.72 -11.35
N LYS A 303 -9.68 0.29 -11.05
CA LYS A 303 -10.10 1.68 -10.72
C LYS A 303 -11.28 1.77 -9.75
N PHE A 304 -11.20 1.05 -8.63
CA PHE A 304 -12.30 0.86 -7.68
C PHE A 304 -12.98 2.16 -7.19
N CYS A 305 -12.21 3.25 -7.06
CA CYS A 305 -12.67 4.50 -6.47
C CYS A 305 -13.64 5.26 -7.38
N HIS A 306 -13.39 5.30 -8.69
CA HIS A 306 -14.09 6.18 -9.65
C HIS A 306 -14.94 5.46 -10.69
N GLY A 307 -15.21 4.15 -10.52
CA GLY A 307 -16.17 3.41 -11.37
C GLY A 307 -15.87 3.42 -12.89
N HIS A 308 -14.62 3.70 -13.28
CA HIS A 308 -14.17 3.79 -14.68
C HIS A 308 -13.15 2.70 -15.03
N GLY A 309 -13.25 1.56 -14.34
CA GLY A 309 -12.41 0.38 -14.59
C GLY A 309 -12.63 -0.19 -15.99
N ASP A 310 -11.80 -1.16 -16.37
CA ASP A 310 -12.05 -1.94 -17.59
C ASP A 310 -13.45 -2.57 -17.53
N ALA A 311 -14.36 -2.08 -18.39
CA ALA A 311 -15.79 -2.44 -18.35
C ALA A 311 -16.04 -3.95 -18.50
N GLY A 312 -15.10 -4.70 -19.09
CA GLY A 312 -15.19 -6.15 -19.20
C GLY A 312 -14.73 -6.90 -17.93
N ARG A 313 -14.15 -6.21 -16.95
CA ARG A 313 -13.44 -6.81 -15.80
C ARG A 313 -13.83 -6.24 -14.45
N GLU A 314 -14.56 -5.12 -14.40
CA GLU A 314 -14.97 -4.49 -13.15
C GLU A 314 -15.66 -5.45 -12.18
N ALA A 315 -16.61 -6.26 -12.66
CA ALA A 315 -17.26 -7.29 -11.85
C ALA A 315 -16.25 -8.29 -11.27
N ALA A 316 -15.33 -8.80 -12.10
CA ALA A 316 -14.29 -9.71 -11.65
C ALA A 316 -13.35 -9.06 -10.61
N CYS A 317 -13.03 -7.76 -10.75
CA CYS A 317 -12.25 -7.02 -9.78
C CYS A 317 -12.97 -6.94 -8.42
N VAL A 318 -14.23 -6.46 -8.42
CA VAL A 318 -15.01 -6.23 -7.20
C VAL A 318 -15.35 -7.53 -6.49
N ASP A 319 -15.71 -8.58 -7.24
CA ASP A 319 -16.14 -9.87 -6.69
C ASP A 319 -14.98 -10.65 -6.06
N ASN A 320 -13.75 -10.39 -6.50
CA ASN A 320 -12.59 -11.16 -6.07
C ASN A 320 -11.60 -10.41 -5.18
N PHE A 321 -11.74 -9.09 -5.03
CA PHE A 321 -10.90 -8.31 -4.10
C PHE A 321 -10.92 -8.91 -2.69
N ASP A 322 -12.11 -9.18 -2.16
CA ASP A 322 -12.27 -9.73 -0.81
C ASP A 322 -11.63 -11.11 -0.68
N ARG A 323 -11.69 -11.94 -1.72
CA ARG A 323 -11.06 -13.28 -1.70
C ARG A 323 -9.55 -13.20 -1.55
N VAL A 324 -8.92 -12.30 -2.30
CA VAL A 324 -7.47 -12.07 -2.23
C VAL A 324 -7.08 -11.43 -0.90
N TYR A 325 -7.84 -10.43 -0.45
CA TYR A 325 -7.62 -9.77 0.84
C TYR A 325 -7.75 -10.76 2.00
N HIS A 326 -8.81 -11.57 2.05
CA HIS A 326 -9.01 -12.55 3.12
C HIS A 326 -7.94 -13.64 3.11
N TYR A 327 -7.45 -14.07 1.93
CA TYR A 327 -6.32 -15.02 1.86
C TYR A 327 -5.05 -14.44 2.50
N ALA A 328 -4.73 -13.17 2.24
CA ALA A 328 -3.62 -12.50 2.88
C ALA A 328 -3.86 -12.31 4.39
N ASN A 329 -5.07 -11.90 4.77
CA ASN A 329 -5.43 -11.64 6.15
C ASN A 329 -5.44 -12.92 7.01
N ASP A 330 -5.76 -14.09 6.44
CA ASP A 330 -5.68 -15.38 7.13
C ASP A 330 -4.26 -15.68 7.63
N GLN A 331 -3.22 -15.24 6.93
CA GLN A 331 -1.83 -15.41 7.37
C GLN A 331 -1.51 -14.58 8.62
N VAL A 332 -2.19 -13.43 8.78
CA VAL A 332 -2.09 -12.57 9.96
C VAL A 332 -2.92 -13.14 11.12
N LEU A 333 -4.18 -13.47 10.85
CA LEU A 333 -5.14 -14.00 11.82
C LEU A 333 -4.72 -15.35 12.40
N LYS A 334 -3.93 -16.14 11.67
CA LYS A 334 -3.38 -17.40 12.15
C LYS A 334 -2.63 -17.27 13.48
N SER A 335 -1.95 -16.14 13.72
CA SER A 335 -1.27 -15.87 15.00
C SER A 335 -2.22 -15.74 16.19
N LEU A 336 -3.49 -15.44 15.93
CA LEU A 336 -4.58 -15.35 16.90
C LEU A 336 -5.42 -16.64 16.98
N GLY A 337 -5.06 -17.69 16.23
CA GLY A 337 -5.84 -18.93 16.14
C GLY A 337 -7.13 -18.77 15.31
N LEU A 338 -7.20 -17.77 14.42
CA LEU A 338 -8.40 -17.43 13.66
C LEU A 338 -8.15 -17.52 12.14
N LYS A 339 -9.22 -17.76 11.37
CA LYS A 339 -9.24 -17.68 9.89
C LYS A 339 -10.62 -17.30 9.38
N HIS A 340 -10.73 -16.82 8.14
CA HIS A 340 -12.02 -16.67 7.47
C HIS A 340 -12.63 -18.05 7.21
N LYS A 341 -13.95 -18.15 7.41
CA LYS A 341 -14.72 -19.37 7.15
C LYS A 341 -14.63 -19.80 5.69
N VAL A 342 -14.77 -18.82 4.80
CA VAL A 342 -14.55 -18.93 3.36
C VAL A 342 -14.00 -17.59 2.86
N LEU A 343 -13.13 -17.61 1.86
CA LEU A 343 -12.47 -16.39 1.38
C LEU A 343 -13.44 -15.33 0.80
N GLY A 344 -14.64 -15.72 0.38
CA GLY A 344 -15.66 -14.78 -0.11
C GLY A 344 -16.45 -14.06 1.01
N SER A 345 -16.17 -14.34 2.28
CA SER A 345 -16.96 -13.83 3.42
C SER A 345 -16.07 -13.24 4.51
N PRO A 346 -16.49 -12.15 5.18
CA PRO A 346 -15.78 -11.60 6.34
C PRO A 346 -15.98 -12.41 7.63
N GLU A 347 -16.79 -13.48 7.62
CA GLU A 347 -17.03 -14.33 8.79
C GLU A 347 -15.76 -15.09 9.20
N ILE A 348 -15.36 -14.98 10.47
CA ILE A 348 -14.17 -15.62 11.05
C ILE A 348 -14.56 -16.83 11.90
N VAL A 349 -13.71 -17.86 11.92
CA VAL A 349 -13.80 -19.07 12.74
C VAL A 349 -12.44 -19.37 13.40
N GLU A 350 -12.47 -20.15 14.49
CA GLU A 350 -11.25 -20.71 15.09
C GLU A 350 -10.61 -21.76 14.16
N ILE A 351 -9.28 -21.87 14.21
CA ILE A 351 -8.49 -22.81 13.40
C ILE A 351 -8.52 -24.23 13.95
#